data_AF-A0A920RFX1-F1
#
_entry.id   AF-A0A920RFX1-F1
#
_cell.length_a   1.000
_cell.length_b   1.000
_cell.length_c   1.000
_cell.angle_alpha   90.00
_cell.angle_beta   90.00
_cell.angle_gamma   90.00
#
_symmetry.space_group_name_H-M   'P 1'
#
loop_
_entity.id
_entity.type
_entity.pdbx_description
1 polymer ?
#
loop_
_entity_poly.entity_id
_entity_poly.type
_entity_poly.pdbx_seq_one_letter_code
_entity_poly.pdbx_strand_id
1 'polypeptide(L)'
;MAELKNTDASSAGMHAEQLSGRTQQVFFDVESRENEDRFLYPGAFEVDFDKHGEIDAADLTARDINTQIRDLMKDGVGSITIKNPGAKHSLGVGLLNRLNLTFEGSLGYFGCGLNDGPNIRITGRVGWSCGGNMMGGTVVIEKNGGSTFGNAIRGGDLVCKGDVGSRTGIDMKGGTIIVGVGRVRFRDS
;
A
#
# COMPACT_ATOMS: atom_id res chain seq x y z
N MET A 1 22.04 44.81 5.79
CA MET A 1 22.03 43.96 4.57
C MET A 1 21.67 42.55 5.00
N ALA A 2 20.59 42.00 4.45
CA ALA A 2 20.22 40.60 4.66
C ALA A 2 20.25 39.94 3.28
N GLU A 3 21.10 38.93 3.11
CA GLU A 3 21.15 38.10 1.91
C GLU A 3 19.97 37.11 1.94
N LEU A 4 19.11 37.21 0.94
CA LEU A 4 18.10 36.20 0.65
C LEU A 4 18.78 35.05 -0.10
N LYS A 5 18.89 33.89 0.55
CA LYS A 5 19.24 32.64 -0.13
C LYS A 5 18.15 32.30 -1.14
N ASN A 6 18.50 32.29 -2.42
CA ASN A 6 17.68 31.71 -3.48
C ASN A 6 17.50 30.22 -3.17
N THR A 7 16.27 29.82 -2.82
CA THR A 7 15.87 28.42 -2.85
C THR A 7 15.52 28.04 -4.29
N ASP A 8 16.29 27.11 -4.83
CA ASP A 8 16.22 26.61 -6.20
C ASP A 8 14.86 25.99 -6.55
N ALA A 9 14.00 26.79 -7.19
CA ALA A 9 12.78 26.33 -7.88
C ALA A 9 13.06 25.35 -9.03
N SER A 10 14.33 25.20 -9.43
CA SER A 10 14.80 24.30 -10.48
C SER A 10 14.69 22.81 -10.11
N SER A 11 14.66 22.46 -8.82
CA SER A 11 14.54 21.07 -8.36
C SER A 11 13.14 20.46 -8.56
N ALA A 12 12.11 21.29 -8.77
CA ALA A 12 10.73 20.87 -8.95
C ALA A 12 10.25 20.89 -10.42
N GLY A 13 11.16 21.02 -11.39
CA GLY A 13 10.84 20.91 -12.82
C GLY A 13 10.01 22.04 -13.41
N MET A 14 9.80 23.15 -12.70
CA MET A 14 9.08 24.32 -13.21
C MET A 14 10.06 25.28 -13.89
N HIS A 15 10.25 25.11 -15.20
CA HIS A 15 10.99 26.04 -16.04
C HIS A 15 10.04 27.01 -16.76
N ALA A 16 10.41 28.29 -16.83
CA ALA A 16 9.71 29.32 -17.62
C ALA A 16 10.15 29.30 -19.11
N GLU A 17 10.43 28.12 -19.68
CA GLU A 17 10.91 27.99 -21.05
C GLU A 17 9.72 27.97 -22.04
N GLN A 18 9.78 28.80 -23.08
CA GLN A 18 8.72 28.91 -24.09
C GLN A 18 8.74 27.69 -25.03
N LEU A 19 7.61 26.97 -25.10
CA LEU A 19 7.41 25.73 -25.88
C LEU A 19 7.30 25.95 -27.41
N SER A 20 8.05 26.88 -28.00
CA SER A 20 8.02 27.05 -29.47
C SER A 20 8.94 26.02 -30.13
N GLY A 21 8.37 25.12 -30.95
CA GLY A 21 9.12 24.20 -31.80
C GLY A 21 9.34 22.78 -31.26
N ARG A 22 8.80 22.43 -30.09
CA ARG A 22 8.74 21.03 -29.63
C ARG A 22 7.40 20.42 -30.09
N THR A 23 7.46 19.35 -30.88
CA THR A 23 6.25 18.60 -31.26
C THR A 23 5.64 17.97 -30.01
N GLN A 24 4.35 18.21 -29.76
CA GLN A 24 3.61 17.66 -28.61
C GLN A 24 3.31 16.15 -28.75
N GLN A 25 4.08 15.44 -29.57
CA GLN A 25 3.92 14.03 -29.83
C GLN A 25 4.56 13.25 -28.69
N VAL A 26 3.72 12.73 -27.80
CA VAL A 26 4.13 11.76 -26.79
C VAL A 26 4.20 10.41 -27.47
N PHE A 27 5.41 9.96 -27.79
CA PHE A 27 5.65 8.59 -28.23
C PHE A 27 5.56 7.69 -27.00
N PHE A 28 4.54 6.82 -26.96
CA PHE A 28 4.42 5.78 -25.96
C PHE A 28 5.28 4.59 -26.39
N ASP A 29 6.41 4.40 -25.72
CA ASP A 29 7.29 3.25 -25.92
C ASP A 29 7.26 2.37 -24.67
N VAL A 30 6.45 1.31 -24.69
CA VAL A 30 6.26 0.39 -23.56
C VAL A 30 7.56 -0.36 -23.20
N GLU A 31 8.52 -0.48 -24.11
CA GLU A 31 9.70 -1.34 -23.94
C GLU A 31 10.95 -0.59 -23.46
N SER A 32 10.91 0.73 -23.34
CA SER A 32 12.08 1.48 -22.88
C SER A 32 12.36 1.26 -21.38
N ARG A 33 13.60 0.86 -21.03
CA ARG A 33 14.08 0.77 -19.63
C ARG A 33 13.92 2.09 -18.85
N GLU A 34 13.88 3.22 -19.54
CA GLU A 34 13.60 4.54 -18.95
C GLU A 34 12.13 4.71 -18.48
N ASN A 35 11.24 3.77 -18.81
CA ASN A 35 9.86 3.75 -18.33
C ASN A 35 9.64 2.84 -17.11
N GLU A 36 10.57 1.92 -16.79
CA GLU A 36 10.46 1.07 -15.59
C GLU A 36 10.42 1.94 -14.31
N ASP A 37 11.24 3.00 -14.27
CA ASP A 37 11.28 3.96 -13.17
C ASP A 37 10.05 4.89 -13.14
N ARG A 38 9.32 5.05 -14.25
CA ARG A 38 8.13 5.94 -14.33
C ARG A 38 6.88 5.34 -13.69
N PHE A 39 6.90 4.07 -13.31
CA PHE A 39 5.81 3.42 -12.59
C PHE A 39 6.02 3.37 -11.08
N LEU A 40 7.08 4.01 -10.57
CA LEU A 40 7.41 4.09 -9.15
C LEU A 40 7.31 5.54 -8.65
N TYR A 41 7.11 5.69 -7.34
CA TYR A 41 7.11 7.00 -6.71
C TYR A 41 8.53 7.56 -6.63
N PRO A 42 8.72 8.88 -6.81
CA PRO A 42 9.99 9.53 -6.47
C PRO A 42 10.36 9.24 -5.01
N GLY A 43 11.56 8.68 -4.79
CA GLY A 43 12.04 8.30 -3.46
C GLY A 43 11.55 6.95 -2.95
N ALA A 44 10.86 6.15 -3.79
CA ALA A 44 10.64 4.74 -3.50
C ALA A 44 12.00 4.01 -3.44
N PHE A 45 12.21 3.24 -2.37
CA PHE A 45 13.35 2.32 -2.25
C PHE A 45 13.33 1.22 -3.33
N GLU A 46 14.52 0.90 -3.86
CA GLU A 46 14.75 -0.37 -4.56
C GLU A 46 14.78 -1.49 -3.54
N VAL A 47 13.98 -2.53 -3.78
CA VAL A 47 13.88 -3.69 -2.88
C VAL A 47 14.01 -4.98 -3.66
N ASP A 48 14.63 -5.98 -3.03
CA ASP A 48 14.74 -7.34 -3.52
C ASP A 48 13.65 -8.21 -2.87
N PHE A 49 12.73 -8.73 -3.68
CA PHE A 49 11.63 -9.58 -3.20
C PHE A 49 12.09 -10.92 -2.62
N ASP A 50 13.30 -11.39 -2.97
CA ASP A 50 13.91 -12.60 -2.41
C ASP A 50 14.62 -12.31 -1.07
N LYS A 51 14.82 -11.03 -0.73
CA LYS A 51 15.35 -10.63 0.57
C LYS A 51 14.22 -10.51 1.59
N HIS A 52 14.32 -11.32 2.64
CA HIS A 52 13.31 -11.42 3.68
C HIS A 52 13.70 -10.69 4.97
N GLY A 53 12.73 -10.02 5.59
CA GLY A 53 12.85 -9.41 6.91
C GLY A 53 11.68 -9.78 7.80
N GLU A 54 11.90 -9.72 9.11
CA GLU A 54 10.88 -10.06 10.11
C GLU A 54 10.87 -9.03 11.23
N ILE A 55 9.67 -8.67 11.70
CA ILE A 55 9.45 -7.78 12.84
C ILE A 55 8.51 -8.48 13.82
N ASP A 56 8.95 -8.64 15.08
CA ASP A 56 8.05 -9.02 16.17
C ASP A 56 7.39 -7.76 16.75
N ALA A 57 6.07 -7.67 16.59
CA ALA A 57 5.30 -6.50 16.97
C ALA A 57 4.76 -6.53 18.42
N ALA A 58 5.02 -7.59 19.20
CA ALA A 58 4.38 -7.78 20.51
C ALA A 58 4.47 -6.53 21.40
N ASP A 59 5.71 -6.06 21.64
CA ASP A 59 6.01 -4.93 22.54
C ASP A 59 6.22 -3.60 21.79
N LEU A 60 5.94 -3.56 20.49
CA LEU A 60 6.10 -2.37 19.67
C LEU A 60 4.82 -1.56 19.57
N THR A 61 4.96 -0.24 19.42
CA THR A 61 3.83 0.62 19.03
C THR A 61 3.58 0.52 17.53
N ALA A 62 2.38 0.94 17.08
CA ALA A 62 2.07 0.99 15.65
C ALA A 62 3.05 1.88 14.86
N ARG A 63 3.55 2.95 15.50
CA ARG A 63 4.54 3.85 14.90
C ARG A 63 5.87 3.13 14.71
N ASP A 64 6.35 2.42 15.72
CA ASP A 64 7.62 1.70 15.66
C ASP A 64 7.59 0.63 14.57
N ILE A 65 6.48 -0.12 14.47
CA ILE A 65 6.30 -1.15 13.43
C ILE A 65 6.35 -0.52 12.04
N ASN A 66 5.60 0.56 11.80
CA ASN A 66 5.59 1.24 10.50
C ASN A 66 6.95 1.87 10.15
N THR A 67 7.69 2.37 11.14
CA THR A 67 9.07 2.85 10.96
C THR A 67 10.01 1.71 10.59
N GLN A 68 9.95 0.58 11.30
CA GLN A 68 10.80 -0.58 10.99
C GLN A 68 10.51 -1.18 9.61
N ILE A 69 9.24 -1.21 9.17
CA ILE A 69 8.90 -1.59 7.80
C ILE A 69 9.63 -0.68 6.80
N ARG A 70 9.63 0.64 7.03
CA ARG A 70 10.33 1.60 6.18
C ARG A 70 11.84 1.40 6.19
N ASP A 71 12.42 1.15 7.35
CA ASP A 71 13.86 0.93 7.49
C ASP A 71 14.30 -0.35 6.77
N LEU A 72 13.55 -1.45 6.89
CA LEU A 72 13.81 -2.68 6.14
C LEU A 72 13.73 -2.46 4.63
N MET A 73 12.73 -1.72 4.14
CA MET A 73 12.68 -1.37 2.71
C MET A 73 13.89 -0.54 2.27
N LYS A 74 14.35 0.39 3.11
CA LYS A 74 15.55 1.19 2.84
C LYS A 74 16.80 0.32 2.76
N ASP A 75 16.85 -0.77 3.51
CA ASP A 75 17.91 -1.79 3.47
C ASP A 75 17.73 -2.79 2.31
N GLY A 76 16.80 -2.53 1.39
CA GLY A 76 16.53 -3.33 0.19
C GLY A 76 15.71 -4.59 0.44
N VAL A 77 15.05 -4.73 1.59
CA VAL A 77 14.20 -5.88 1.90
C VAL A 77 12.85 -5.73 1.22
N GLY A 78 12.52 -6.64 0.29
CA GLY A 78 11.28 -6.61 -0.48
C GLY A 78 10.20 -7.56 0.03
N SER A 79 10.51 -8.46 0.97
CA SER A 79 9.52 -9.36 1.59
C SER A 79 9.58 -9.29 3.12
N ILE A 80 8.59 -8.66 3.76
CA ILE A 80 8.58 -8.41 5.21
C ILE A 80 7.44 -9.17 5.89
N THR A 81 7.73 -9.83 7.00
CA THR A 81 6.74 -10.51 7.85
C THR A 81 6.63 -9.84 9.22
N ILE A 82 5.41 -9.49 9.63
CA ILE A 82 5.09 -8.90 10.92
C ILE A 82 4.41 -9.95 11.80
N LYS A 83 5.08 -10.37 12.86
CA LYS A 83 4.56 -11.31 13.85
C LYS A 83 3.87 -10.58 14.99
N ASN A 84 2.89 -11.24 15.60
CA ASN A 84 2.18 -10.74 16.79
C ASN A 84 1.63 -9.30 16.66
N PRO A 85 0.93 -8.93 15.56
CA PRO A 85 0.46 -7.55 15.34
C PRO A 85 -0.56 -7.05 16.39
N GLY A 86 -1.11 -7.95 17.22
CA GLY A 86 -1.87 -7.59 18.43
C GLY A 86 -3.14 -6.77 18.19
N ALA A 87 -3.75 -6.85 17.00
CA ALA A 87 -4.89 -6.02 16.61
C ALA A 87 -4.65 -4.50 16.75
N LYS A 88 -3.38 -4.06 16.69
CA LYS A 88 -3.03 -2.64 16.72
C LYS A 88 -3.60 -1.93 15.50
N HIS A 89 -3.92 -0.66 15.66
CA HIS A 89 -4.52 0.17 14.62
C HIS A 89 -3.46 0.74 13.68
N SER A 90 -3.86 1.10 12.46
CA SER A 90 -3.04 1.84 11.51
C SER A 90 -1.70 1.18 11.17
N LEU A 91 -1.67 -0.16 11.11
CA LEU A 91 -0.50 -0.91 10.67
C LEU A 91 -0.43 -0.99 9.14
N GLY A 92 0.78 -0.86 8.58
CA GLY A 92 1.02 -0.99 7.14
C GLY A 92 0.36 0.11 6.30
N VAL A 93 0.19 1.32 6.87
CA VAL A 93 -0.44 2.46 6.19
C VAL A 93 0.58 3.33 5.46
N GLY A 94 0.19 3.89 4.32
CA GLY A 94 1.01 4.85 3.58
C GLY A 94 2.27 4.24 2.95
N LEU A 95 2.19 2.97 2.53
CA LEU A 95 3.22 2.27 1.79
C LEU A 95 3.07 2.59 0.30
N LEU A 96 3.99 3.40 -0.21
CA LEU A 96 4.08 3.85 -1.62
C LEU A 96 5.19 3.12 -2.39
N ASN A 97 5.57 1.94 -1.89
CA ASN A 97 6.62 1.09 -2.40
C ASN A 97 6.00 -0.25 -2.82
N ARG A 98 6.53 -0.86 -3.87
CA ARG A 98 6.23 -2.25 -4.20
C ARG A 98 7.02 -3.14 -3.24
N LEU A 99 6.35 -4.01 -2.50
CA LEU A 99 6.92 -5.03 -1.62
C LEU A 99 5.87 -6.11 -1.35
N ASN A 100 6.32 -7.24 -0.81
CA ASN A 100 5.46 -8.22 -0.16
C ASN A 100 5.44 -7.97 1.35
N LEU A 101 4.26 -7.80 1.93
CA LEU A 101 4.09 -7.60 3.36
C LEU A 101 3.10 -8.62 3.92
N THR A 102 3.51 -9.40 4.91
CA THR A 102 2.62 -10.37 5.57
C THR A 102 2.43 -10.00 7.03
N PHE A 103 1.18 -9.93 7.48
CA PHE A 103 0.82 -9.83 8.90
C PHE A 103 0.34 -11.18 9.41
N GLU A 104 1.11 -11.78 10.33
CA GLU A 104 0.76 -13.03 11.02
C GLU A 104 -0.13 -12.74 12.23
N GLY A 105 -1.37 -12.35 11.95
CA GLY A 105 -2.35 -12.07 12.99
C GLY A 105 -3.41 -11.08 12.52
N SER A 106 -4.18 -10.59 13.50
CA SER A 106 -5.25 -9.64 13.22
C SER A 106 -4.75 -8.19 13.30
N LEU A 107 -5.33 -7.33 12.48
CA LEU A 107 -5.13 -5.89 12.53
C LEU A 107 -6.37 -5.21 13.12
N GLY A 108 -6.16 -4.05 13.72
CA GLY A 108 -7.24 -3.22 14.22
C GLY A 108 -7.84 -2.32 13.15
N TYR A 109 -8.26 -1.12 13.55
CA TYR A 109 -8.86 -0.14 12.64
C TYR A 109 -7.83 0.51 11.72
N PHE A 110 -8.28 0.93 10.54
CA PHE A 110 -7.50 1.68 9.55
C PHE A 110 -6.20 0.98 9.10
N GLY A 111 -6.14 -0.36 9.17
CA GLY A 111 -5.00 -1.12 8.67
C GLY A 111 -4.88 -1.03 7.15
N CYS A 112 -3.65 -0.99 6.65
CA CYS A 112 -3.32 -1.08 5.22
C CYS A 112 -4.00 -0.04 4.30
N GLY A 113 -4.37 1.13 4.84
CA GLY A 113 -4.91 2.24 4.06
C GLY A 113 -3.80 3.11 3.46
N LEU A 114 -4.17 3.97 2.49
CA LEU A 114 -3.27 4.92 1.82
C LEU A 114 -2.12 4.29 1.03
N ASN A 115 -2.25 3.02 0.68
CA ASN A 115 -1.19 2.27 0.01
C ASN A 115 -1.29 2.39 -1.51
N ASP A 116 -0.14 2.32 -2.16
CA ASP A 116 -0.02 2.27 -3.61
C ASP A 116 1.13 1.37 -4.04
N GLY A 117 0.79 0.21 -4.59
CA GLY A 117 1.74 -0.77 -5.12
C GLY A 117 2.06 -2.02 -4.27
N PRO A 118 1.94 -2.08 -2.93
CA PRO A 118 2.36 -3.26 -2.18
C PRO A 118 1.40 -4.45 -2.38
N ASN A 119 1.93 -5.66 -2.19
CA ASN A 119 1.17 -6.90 -2.04
C ASN A 119 1.13 -7.28 -0.56
N ILE A 120 -0.03 -7.12 0.08
CA ILE A 120 -0.20 -7.32 1.51
C ILE A 120 -1.08 -8.55 1.77
N ARG A 121 -0.66 -9.43 2.68
CA ARG A 121 -1.44 -10.57 3.16
C ARG A 121 -1.65 -10.48 4.67
N ILE A 122 -2.87 -10.67 5.13
CA ILE A 122 -3.24 -10.64 6.55
C ILE A 122 -3.91 -11.96 6.90
N THR A 123 -3.28 -12.76 7.75
CA THR A 123 -3.79 -14.10 8.14
C THR A 123 -4.94 -14.04 9.16
N GLY A 124 -5.09 -12.91 9.84
CA GLY A 124 -6.15 -12.66 10.82
C GLY A 124 -7.36 -11.90 10.29
N ARG A 125 -8.13 -11.34 11.24
CA ARG A 125 -9.25 -10.43 10.96
C ARG A 125 -8.73 -9.01 10.85
N VAL A 126 -9.52 -8.14 10.22
CA VAL A 126 -9.24 -6.70 10.18
C VAL A 126 -10.42 -5.89 10.70
N GLY A 127 -10.12 -4.74 11.29
CA GLY A 127 -11.12 -3.84 11.84
C GLY A 127 -11.77 -2.92 10.81
N TRP A 128 -12.44 -1.89 11.31
CA TRP A 128 -13.07 -0.81 10.54
C TRP A 128 -12.06 -0.16 9.57
N SER A 129 -12.45 0.07 8.31
CA SER A 129 -11.72 0.89 7.33
C SER A 129 -10.39 0.31 6.88
N CYS A 130 -10.24 -1.02 6.92
CA CYS A 130 -9.08 -1.66 6.31
C CYS A 130 -9.03 -1.36 4.80
N GLY A 131 -7.84 -1.07 4.28
CA GLY A 131 -7.65 -0.78 2.85
C GLY A 131 -8.26 0.55 2.38
N GLY A 132 -8.56 1.47 3.30
CA GLY A 132 -9.14 2.76 2.95
C GLY A 132 -8.21 3.61 2.09
N ASN A 133 -8.74 4.23 1.03
CA ASN A 133 -8.01 5.11 0.12
C ASN A 133 -6.75 4.48 -0.49
N MET A 134 -6.81 3.19 -0.82
CA MET A 134 -5.78 2.56 -1.66
C MET A 134 -5.83 3.11 -3.09
N MET A 135 -4.66 3.30 -3.67
CA MET A 135 -4.47 3.78 -5.04
C MET A 135 -4.05 2.64 -5.99
N GLY A 136 -3.40 1.61 -5.45
CA GLY A 136 -2.89 0.47 -6.22
C GLY A 136 -2.32 -0.62 -5.31
N GLY A 137 -1.91 -1.74 -5.90
CA GLY A 137 -1.45 -2.93 -5.17
C GLY A 137 -2.58 -3.89 -4.82
N THR A 138 -2.25 -4.90 -4.01
CA THR A 138 -3.20 -5.96 -3.61
C THR A 138 -3.18 -6.13 -2.10
N VAL A 139 -4.34 -6.22 -1.46
CA VAL A 139 -4.45 -6.55 -0.03
C VAL A 139 -5.42 -7.72 0.15
N VAL A 140 -4.91 -8.83 0.68
CA VAL A 140 -5.67 -10.07 0.91
C VAL A 140 -5.85 -10.32 2.40
N ILE A 141 -7.10 -10.38 2.85
CA ILE A 141 -7.50 -10.70 4.22
C ILE A 141 -8.03 -12.14 4.23
N GLU A 142 -7.46 -13.00 5.07
CA GLU A 142 -7.85 -14.41 5.12
C GLU A 142 -9.10 -14.69 5.94
N LYS A 143 -9.45 -13.79 6.86
CA LYS A 143 -10.66 -13.90 7.67
C LYS A 143 -11.63 -12.77 7.32
N ASN A 144 -12.31 -12.22 8.33
CA ASN A 144 -13.38 -11.25 8.17
C ASN A 144 -12.83 -9.82 8.20
N GLY A 145 -13.51 -8.92 7.49
CA GLY A 145 -13.31 -7.48 7.52
C GLY A 145 -14.40 -6.74 8.31
N GLY A 146 -14.03 -5.60 8.90
CA GLY A 146 -14.97 -4.73 9.62
C GLY A 146 -15.88 -3.91 8.70
N SER A 147 -16.64 -2.99 9.30
CA SER A 147 -17.44 -2.00 8.56
C SER A 147 -16.55 -1.06 7.73
N THR A 148 -17.16 -0.40 6.74
CA THR A 148 -16.52 0.47 5.73
C THR A 148 -15.20 -0.07 5.17
N PHE A 149 -15.15 -1.38 5.00
CA PHE A 149 -14.03 -2.05 4.37
C PHE A 149 -13.79 -1.45 2.97
N GLY A 150 -12.55 -1.04 2.68
CA GLY A 150 -12.20 -0.39 1.41
C GLY A 150 -12.89 0.95 1.17
N ASN A 151 -13.05 1.80 2.17
CA ASN A 151 -13.63 3.13 1.97
C ASN A 151 -12.75 4.02 1.07
N ALA A 152 -13.36 4.74 0.14
CA ALA A 152 -12.71 5.69 -0.75
C ALA A 152 -11.53 5.12 -1.57
N ILE A 153 -11.52 3.81 -1.85
CA ILE A 153 -10.52 3.21 -2.75
C ILE A 153 -10.61 3.88 -4.12
N ARG A 154 -9.44 4.15 -4.71
CA ARG A 154 -9.27 4.73 -6.04
C ARG A 154 -8.65 3.73 -7.03
N GLY A 155 -7.92 2.73 -6.55
CA GLY A 155 -7.38 1.64 -7.37
C GLY A 155 -6.82 0.47 -6.54
N GLY A 156 -6.36 -0.57 -7.23
CA GLY A 156 -5.88 -1.83 -6.62
C GLY A 156 -6.99 -2.83 -6.30
N ASP A 157 -6.58 -3.99 -5.77
CA ASP A 157 -7.47 -5.11 -5.44
C ASP A 157 -7.48 -5.37 -3.93
N LEU A 158 -8.66 -5.22 -3.31
CA LEU A 158 -8.89 -5.51 -1.90
C LEU A 158 -9.75 -6.76 -1.76
N VAL A 159 -9.16 -7.86 -1.29
CA VAL A 159 -9.77 -9.18 -1.23
C VAL A 159 -10.00 -9.60 0.22
N CYS A 160 -11.24 -9.90 0.58
CA CYS A 160 -11.60 -10.49 1.87
C CYS A 160 -12.12 -11.91 1.65
N LYS A 161 -11.47 -12.94 2.22
CA LYS A 161 -11.90 -14.34 2.07
C LYS A 161 -13.09 -14.70 2.96
N GLY A 162 -13.36 -13.92 4.01
CA GLY A 162 -14.54 -14.05 4.87
C GLY A 162 -15.55 -12.93 4.63
N ASP A 163 -16.40 -12.70 5.62
CA ASP A 163 -17.45 -11.66 5.56
C ASP A 163 -16.90 -10.25 5.82
N VAL A 164 -17.59 -9.24 5.29
CA VAL A 164 -17.30 -7.82 5.52
C VAL A 164 -18.49 -7.10 6.16
N GLY A 165 -18.23 -6.02 6.87
CA GLY A 165 -19.26 -5.23 7.55
C GLY A 165 -20.03 -4.28 6.63
N SER A 166 -20.94 -3.51 7.24
CA SER A 166 -21.77 -2.52 6.56
C SER A 166 -20.95 -1.41 5.90
N ARG A 167 -21.49 -0.80 4.84
CA ARG A 167 -20.87 0.31 4.09
C ARG A 167 -19.53 -0.04 3.43
N THR A 168 -19.28 -1.31 3.14
CA THR A 168 -18.13 -1.73 2.33
C THR A 168 -18.10 -0.97 0.99
N GLY A 169 -16.95 -0.44 0.61
CA GLY A 169 -16.77 0.35 -0.61
C GLY A 169 -17.41 1.74 -0.59
N ILE A 170 -17.78 2.29 0.57
CA ILE A 170 -18.32 3.66 0.64
C ILE A 170 -17.35 4.67 0.03
N ASP A 171 -17.85 5.55 -0.84
CA ASP A 171 -17.11 6.58 -1.57
C ASP A 171 -16.01 6.08 -2.53
N MET A 172 -16.02 4.79 -2.91
CA MET A 172 -15.08 4.22 -3.89
C MET A 172 -15.15 4.94 -5.26
N LYS A 173 -13.99 5.19 -5.87
CA LYS A 173 -13.82 5.85 -7.17
C LYS A 173 -13.16 4.97 -8.23
N GLY A 174 -12.57 3.84 -7.83
CA GLY A 174 -11.94 2.86 -8.73
C GLY A 174 -11.38 1.68 -7.94
N GLY A 175 -10.74 0.72 -8.62
CA GLY A 175 -10.23 -0.53 -8.04
C GLY A 175 -11.27 -1.65 -7.96
N THR A 176 -10.94 -2.72 -7.24
CA THR A 176 -11.82 -3.88 -7.03
C THR A 176 -11.90 -4.24 -5.55
N ILE A 177 -13.11 -4.50 -5.05
CA ILE A 177 -13.31 -5.17 -3.76
C ILE A 177 -13.92 -6.55 -4.03
N ILE A 178 -13.23 -7.60 -3.61
CA ILE A 178 -13.68 -8.99 -3.76
C ILE A 178 -13.97 -9.55 -2.37
N VAL A 179 -15.20 -10.02 -2.17
CA VAL A 179 -15.61 -10.64 -0.92
C VAL A 179 -15.99 -12.10 -1.18
N GLY A 180 -15.29 -13.01 -0.52
CA GLY A 180 -15.61 -14.43 -0.51
C GLY A 180 -16.90 -14.64 0.28
N VAL A 181 -18.00 -14.84 -0.43
CA VAL A 181 -19.24 -15.35 0.18
C VAL A 181 -19.01 -16.78 0.68
N GLY A 182 -19.55 -17.09 1.87
CA GLY A 182 -19.19 -18.22 2.72
C GLY A 182 -18.83 -19.57 2.05
N ARG A 183 -17.99 -20.36 2.74
CA ARG A 183 -17.70 -21.77 2.37
C ARG A 183 -19.00 -22.51 2.07
N VAL A 184 -19.15 -23.00 0.84
CA VAL A 184 -20.04 -24.14 0.57
C VAL A 184 -19.41 -25.34 1.28
N ARG A 185 -19.84 -25.59 2.52
CA ARG A 185 -19.51 -26.84 3.21
C ARG A 185 -20.49 -27.89 2.73
N PHE A 186 -20.05 -28.79 1.85
CA PHE A 186 -20.71 -30.08 1.74
C PHE A 186 -20.53 -30.77 3.08
N ARG A 187 -21.63 -30.90 3.82
CA ARG A 187 -21.65 -31.65 5.06
C ARG A 187 -21.73 -33.11 4.64
N ASP A 188 -20.59 -33.80 4.60
CA ASP A 188 -20.62 -35.26 4.56
C ASP A 188 -21.29 -35.72 5.86
N SER A 189 -22.41 -36.42 5.68
CA SER A 189 -23.25 -37.02 6.72
C SER A 189 -22.57 -38.19 7.39
#